data_AF-A0A396GLU4-F1
#
_entry.id   AF-A0A396GLU4-F1
#
_cell.length_a   1.000
_cell.length_b   1.000
_cell.length_c   1.000
_cell.angle_alpha   90.00
_cell.angle_beta   90.00
_cell.angle_gamma   90.00
#
_symmetry.space_group_name_H-M   'P 1'
#
loop_
_entity.id
_entity.type
_entity.pdbx_description
1 polymer ?
#
loop_
_entity_poly.entity_id
_entity_poly.type
_entity_poly.pdbx_seq_one_letter_code
_entity_poly.pdbx_strand_id
1 'polypeptide(L)'
;MQVLISCVLILGFASPCLCGRWINVAKTNNNIFNVIAYGARGDGISDDTQAFLRAWNHTCGAEGTSTLVIPPKKLYFVNNLEFRGACKATSILIQVHIYFKSIHIVFFRTI
;
A
#
# COMPACT_ATOMS: atom_id res chain seq x y z
N MET A 1 1.81 -59.39 -4.86
CA MET A 1 2.36 -58.32 -4.00
C MET A 1 2.92 -57.11 -4.77
N GLN A 2 2.66 -56.97 -6.08
CA GLN A 2 3.06 -55.77 -6.87
C GLN A 2 1.93 -54.74 -7.04
N VAL A 3 0.65 -55.14 -6.87
CA VAL A 3 -0.51 -54.23 -6.97
C VAL A 3 -0.57 -53.24 -5.79
N LEU A 4 -0.15 -53.68 -4.60
CA LEU A 4 -0.08 -52.83 -3.39
C LEU A 4 0.98 -51.72 -3.51
N ILE A 5 2.06 -51.94 -4.26
CA ILE A 5 3.16 -50.97 -4.41
C ILE A 5 2.76 -49.84 -5.39
N SER A 6 2.02 -50.15 -6.46
CA SER A 6 1.46 -49.12 -7.36
C SER A 6 0.38 -48.27 -6.70
N CYS A 7 -0.45 -48.82 -5.81
CA CYS A 7 -1.45 -48.03 -5.09
C CYS A 7 -0.82 -46.99 -4.14
N VAL A 8 0.33 -47.31 -3.52
CA VAL A 8 1.04 -46.40 -2.62
C VAL A 8 1.70 -45.24 -3.39
N LEU A 9 2.20 -45.49 -4.61
CA LEU A 9 2.80 -44.44 -5.44
C LEU A 9 1.76 -43.48 -6.03
N ILE A 10 0.56 -43.96 -6.39
CA ILE A 10 -0.50 -43.10 -6.94
C ILE A 10 -1.14 -42.25 -5.85
N LEU A 11 -1.27 -42.76 -4.62
CA LEU A 11 -1.80 -42.00 -3.47
C LEU A 11 -0.80 -40.96 -2.92
N GLY A 12 0.50 -41.07 -3.24
CA GLY A 12 1.54 -40.11 -2.85
C GLY A 12 1.73 -38.93 -3.81
N PHE A 13 1.20 -39.00 -5.04
CA PHE A 13 1.38 -37.95 -6.05
C PHE A 13 0.07 -37.41 -6.65
N ALA A 14 -1.07 -38.06 -6.41
CA ALA A 14 -2.37 -37.64 -6.97
C ALA A 14 -3.24 -36.81 -6.01
N SER A 15 -2.75 -36.42 -4.83
CA SER A 15 -3.33 -35.27 -4.12
C SER A 15 -2.42 -34.05 -4.28
N PRO A 16 -2.58 -33.27 -5.36
CA PRO A 16 -2.04 -31.90 -5.42
C PRO A 16 -2.76 -30.94 -4.45
N CYS A 17 -3.49 -31.47 -3.45
CA CYS A 17 -4.21 -30.71 -2.45
C CYS A 17 -3.35 -30.55 -1.19
N LEU A 18 -2.34 -29.67 -1.29
CA LEU A 18 -1.42 -29.23 -0.21
C LEU A 18 -0.36 -30.32 0.09
N CYS A 19 0.95 -30.09 -0.04
CA CYS A 19 1.76 -29.20 0.79
C CYS A 19 3.12 -28.95 0.12
N GLY A 20 3.61 -27.71 0.10
CA GLY A 20 5.04 -27.44 -0.11
C GLY A 20 5.47 -26.99 -1.51
N ARG A 21 4.66 -26.18 -2.21
CA ARG A 21 5.28 -25.20 -3.11
C ARG A 21 6.06 -24.26 -2.19
N TRP A 22 7.37 -24.47 -2.06
CA TRP A 22 8.29 -23.57 -1.38
C TRP A 22 8.36 -22.27 -2.19
N ILE A 23 7.28 -21.49 -2.14
CA ILE A 23 7.33 -20.10 -2.55
C ILE A 23 8.20 -19.47 -1.47
N ASN A 24 9.41 -19.05 -1.86
CA ASN A 24 10.12 -18.01 -1.13
C ASN A 24 9.22 -16.77 -1.18
N VAL A 25 8.22 -16.70 -0.30
CA VAL A 25 7.48 -15.47 -0.08
C VAL A 25 8.49 -14.56 0.58
N ALA A 26 9.17 -13.76 -0.25
CA ALA A 26 9.89 -12.61 0.24
C ALA A 26 8.89 -11.84 1.09
N LYS A 27 9.10 -11.82 2.40
CA LYS A 27 8.27 -11.07 3.33
C LYS A 27 8.41 -9.60 2.93
N THR A 28 7.46 -9.10 2.14
CA THR A 28 7.39 -7.67 1.87
C THR A 28 6.95 -7.05 3.18
N ASN A 29 7.86 -6.35 3.86
CA ASN A 29 7.47 -5.50 4.96
C ASN A 29 6.65 -4.36 4.34
N ASN A 30 5.33 -4.51 4.32
CA ASN A 30 4.41 -3.51 3.81
C ASN A 30 4.21 -2.47 4.91
N ASN A 31 5.06 -1.46 4.95
CA ASN A 31 4.98 -0.41 5.94
C ASN A 31 3.90 0.59 5.50
N ILE A 32 2.90 0.85 6.34
CA ILE A 32 1.80 1.77 6.01
C ILE A 32 1.82 2.94 6.98
N PHE A 33 1.87 4.15 6.44
CA PHE A 33 1.98 5.39 7.20
C PHE A 33 0.83 6.32 6.85
N ASN A 34 -0.19 6.33 7.70
CA ASN A 34 -1.37 7.18 7.52
C ASN A 34 -1.13 8.56 8.13
N VAL A 35 -1.27 9.63 7.34
CA VAL A 35 -1.03 11.03 7.78
C VAL A 35 -1.85 11.43 9.03
N ILE A 36 -3.01 10.82 9.26
CA ILE A 36 -3.84 11.06 10.45
C ILE A 36 -3.14 10.58 11.73
N ALA A 37 -2.44 9.45 11.66
CA ALA A 37 -1.66 8.93 12.79
C ALA A 37 -0.49 9.85 13.17
N TYR A 38 -0.11 10.77 12.27
CA TYR A 38 0.91 11.78 12.49
C TYR A 38 0.33 13.17 12.84
N GLY A 39 -0.98 13.25 13.08
CA GLY A 39 -1.64 14.46 13.57
C GLY A 39 -2.29 15.33 12.49
N ALA A 40 -2.46 14.83 11.26
CA ALA A 40 -3.23 15.55 10.25
C ALA A 40 -4.71 15.57 10.67
N ARG A 41 -5.35 16.74 10.66
CA ARG A 41 -6.76 16.91 10.98
C ARG A 41 -7.64 16.67 9.76
N GLY A 42 -7.25 17.25 8.62
CA GLY A 42 -8.04 17.15 7.40
C GLY A 42 -9.38 17.89 7.46
N ASP A 43 -9.41 19.04 8.14
CA ASP A 43 -10.58 19.92 8.32
C ASP A 43 -10.64 21.09 7.30
N GLY A 44 -9.63 21.24 6.46
CA GLY A 44 -9.49 22.28 5.44
C GLY A 44 -9.06 23.65 5.98
N ILE A 45 -8.76 23.74 7.28
CA ILE A 45 -8.45 25.01 7.98
C ILE A 45 -7.10 24.90 8.69
N SER A 46 -6.90 23.81 9.43
CA SER A 46 -5.68 23.56 10.19
C SER A 46 -4.53 23.21 9.24
N ASP A 47 -3.35 23.78 9.48
CA ASP A 47 -2.14 23.44 8.72
C ASP A 47 -1.67 22.02 9.06
N ASP A 48 -1.81 21.11 8.10
CA ASP A 48 -1.45 19.71 8.20
C ASP A 48 -0.01 19.41 7.74
N THR A 49 0.77 20.44 7.31
CA THR A 49 2.12 20.28 6.73
C THR A 49 3.06 19.46 7.61
N GLN A 50 3.08 19.75 8.91
CA GLN A 50 3.97 19.04 9.83
C GLN A 50 3.58 17.57 10.03
N ALA A 51 2.29 17.24 9.93
CA ALA A 51 1.84 15.86 9.98
C ALA A 51 2.27 15.08 8.73
N PHE A 52 2.18 15.71 7.56
CA PHE A 52 2.66 15.13 6.30
C PHE A 52 4.18 14.93 6.30
N LEU A 53 4.96 15.89 6.80
CA LEU A 53 6.42 15.75 6.90
C LEU A 53 6.84 14.63 7.85
N ARG A 54 6.18 14.50 9.01
CA ARG A 54 6.45 13.38 9.94
C ARG A 54 6.10 12.03 9.32
N ALA A 55 4.93 11.93 8.68
CA ALA A 55 4.51 10.72 7.99
C ALA A 55 5.48 10.34 6.87
N TRP A 56 5.93 11.34 6.09
CA TRP A 56 6.94 11.17 5.05
C TRP A 56 8.26 10.66 5.62
N ASN A 57 8.77 11.26 6.70
CA ASN A 57 10.04 10.86 7.31
C ASN A 57 10.04 9.37 7.73
N HIS A 58 8.92 8.90 8.30
CA HIS A 58 8.77 7.48 8.64
C HIS A 58 8.58 6.59 7.40
N THR A 59 7.86 7.06 6.39
CA THR A 59 7.70 6.35 5.10
C THR A 59 9.04 6.13 4.42
N CYS A 60 9.81 7.22 4.30
CA CYS A 60 11.13 7.26 3.70
C CYS A 60 12.15 6.47 4.53
N GLY A 61 12.08 6.53 5.86
CA GLY A 61 13.02 5.88 6.77
C GLY A 61 12.82 4.37 6.98
N ALA A 62 11.69 3.80 6.56
CA ALA A 62 11.42 2.38 6.71
C ALA A 62 11.99 1.55 5.55
N GLU A 63 12.51 0.36 5.84
CA GLU A 63 13.08 -0.55 4.84
C GLU A 63 12.01 -1.32 4.07
N GLY A 64 12.28 -1.64 2.80
CA GLY A 64 11.35 -2.36 1.95
C GLY A 64 10.31 -1.46 1.28
N THR A 65 9.11 -1.98 1.05
CA THR A 65 8.02 -1.26 0.40
C THR A 65 7.19 -0.49 1.43
N SER A 66 7.21 0.83 1.32
CA SER A 66 6.51 1.74 2.25
C SER A 66 5.42 2.52 1.53
N THR A 67 4.26 2.66 2.17
CA THR A 67 3.09 3.36 1.61
C THR A 67 2.69 4.52 2.51
N LEU A 68 2.75 5.75 1.99
CA LEU A 68 2.14 6.92 2.59
C LEU A 68 0.65 6.96 2.22
N VAL A 69 -0.24 6.97 3.20
CA VAL A 69 -1.69 6.94 2.99
C VAL A 69 -2.31 8.29 3.36
N ILE A 70 -3.06 8.86 2.42
CA ILE A 70 -3.90 10.05 2.60
C ILE A 70 -5.37 9.60 2.51
N PRO A 71 -6.08 9.52 3.66
CA PRO A 71 -7.46 9.05 3.70
C PRO A 71 -8.45 9.96 2.96
N PRO A 72 -9.55 9.39 2.40
CA PRO A 72 -10.59 10.15 1.72
C PRO A 72 -11.47 10.96 2.68
N LYS A 73 -12.38 11.75 2.10
CA LYS A 73 -13.43 12.51 2.82
C LYS A 73 -12.89 13.53 3.82
N LYS A 74 -11.67 14.02 3.58
CA LYS A 74 -10.99 15.04 4.37
C LYS A 74 -10.38 16.09 3.44
N LEU A 75 -10.23 17.30 3.96
CA LEU A 75 -9.60 18.42 3.25
C LEU A 75 -8.31 18.76 3.99
N TYR A 76 -7.16 18.51 3.39
CA TYR A 76 -5.88 18.79 4.02
C TYR A 76 -5.37 20.14 3.53
N PHE A 77 -5.17 21.09 4.44
CA PHE A 77 -4.47 22.33 4.11
C PHE A 77 -2.98 22.11 4.34
N VAL A 78 -2.21 22.12 3.25
CA VAL A 78 -0.77 21.85 3.28
C VAL A 78 -0.07 22.99 2.55
N ASN A 79 0.90 23.60 3.22
CA ASN A 79 1.77 24.64 2.67
C ASN A 79 2.86 24.00 1.79
N ASN A 80 3.98 24.71 1.56
CA ASN A 80 5.07 24.20 0.74
C ASN A 80 5.62 22.86 1.29
N LEU A 81 5.17 21.76 0.71
CA LEU A 81 5.50 20.41 1.14
C LEU A 81 6.66 19.90 0.31
N GLU A 82 7.79 19.69 0.98
CA GLU A 82 8.99 19.20 0.33
C GLU A 82 9.47 17.89 0.95
N PHE A 83 9.36 16.83 0.15
CA PHE A 83 9.77 15.49 0.52
C PHE A 83 11.28 15.32 0.28
N ARG A 84 12.09 15.62 1.30
CA ARG A 84 13.55 15.47 1.29
C ARG A 84 14.04 14.54 2.40
N GLY A 85 15.26 14.03 2.25
CA GLY A 85 15.94 13.20 3.24
C GLY A 85 16.49 11.90 2.66
N ALA A 86 17.36 11.22 3.41
CA ALA A 86 17.92 9.93 3.01
C ALA A 86 16.88 8.82 3.22
N CYS A 87 16.29 8.32 2.12
CA CYS A 87 15.33 7.24 2.18
C CYS A 87 16.01 5.87 2.22
N LYS A 88 15.52 5.01 3.11
CA LYS A 88 15.89 3.61 3.25
C LYS A 88 14.88 2.68 2.56
N ALA A 89 13.69 3.18 2.25
CA ALA A 89 12.68 2.42 1.52
C ALA A 89 13.18 2.05 0.12
N THR A 90 13.01 0.78 -0.26
CA THR A 90 13.34 0.32 -1.62
C THR A 90 12.26 0.73 -2.62
N SER A 91 11.02 0.90 -2.14
CA SER A 91 9.89 1.38 -2.93
C SER A 91 8.98 2.22 -2.06
N ILE A 92 8.56 3.39 -2.56
CA ILE A 92 7.60 4.27 -1.88
C ILE A 92 6.35 4.38 -2.74
N LEU A 93 5.21 4.09 -2.14
CA LEU A 93 3.88 4.27 -2.72
C LEU A 93 3.19 5.44 -2.01
N ILE A 94 2.53 6.31 -2.76
CA ILE A 94 1.70 7.38 -2.20
C ILE A 94 0.27 7.10 -2.63
N GLN A 95 -0.59 6.78 -1.65
CA GLN A 95 -1.98 6.45 -1.89
C GLN A 95 -2.87 7.64 -1.52
N VAL A 96 -3.35 8.32 -2.55
CA VAL A 96 -4.28 9.45 -2.43
C VAL A 96 -5.69 8.99 -2.73
N HIS A 97 -6.59 9.08 -1.76
CA HIS A 97 -8.00 8.78 -2.00
C HIS A 97 -8.78 10.05 -2.35
N ILE A 98 -9.04 10.24 -3.64
CA ILE A 98 -9.80 11.38 -4.15
C ILE A 98 -11.31 11.02 -4.09
N TYR A 99 -12.13 11.94 -3.59
CA TYR A 99 -13.59 11.81 -3.64
C TYR A 99 -14.17 12.89 -4.55
N PHE A 100 -14.72 12.49 -5.69
CA PHE A 100 -15.41 13.40 -6.60
C PHE A 100 -16.86 13.56 -6.12
N LYS A 101 -17.17 14.72 -5.52
CA LYS A 101 -18.50 15.01 -4.99
C LYS A 101 -19.52 15.35 -6.08
N SER A 102 -19.06 15.81 -7.24
CA SER A 102 -19.88 15.99 -8.44
C SER A 102 -18.96 16.07 -9.66
N ILE A 103 -18.96 15.02 -10.48
CA ILE A 103 -18.38 15.06 -11.82
C ILE A 103 -19.53 15.39 -12.77
N HIS A 104 -19.62 16.64 -13.19
CA HIS A 104 -20.26 16.94 -14.46
C HIS A 104 -19.21 16.70 -15.54
N ILE A 105 -19.13 15.47 -16.07
CA ILE A 105 -18.45 15.25 -17.35
C ILE A 105 -19.30 16.00 -18.39
N VAL A 106 -18.90 17.22 -18.71
CA VAL A 106 -19.32 17.84 -19.97
C VAL A 106 -18.47 17.17 -21.04
N PHE A 107 -19.02 16.14 -21.67
CA PHE A 107 -18.49 15.67 -22.94
C PHE A 107 -18.68 16.84 -23.91
N PHE A 108 -17.64 17.63 -24.14
CA PHE A 108 -17.55 18.45 -25.34
C PHE A 108 -17.55 17.47 -26.51
N ARG A 109 -18.73 17.23 -27.08
CA ARG A 109 -18.87 16.57 -28.35
C ARG A 109 -18.20 17.52 -29.36
N THR A 110 -16.96 17.24 -29.72
CA THR A 110 -16.31 17.91 -30.85
C THR A 110 -17.20 17.68 -32.07
N ILE A 111 -17.58 18.78 -32.72
CA ILE A 111 -18.28 18.78 -34.02
C ILE A 111 -17.36 18.16 -35.08
#